data_AF-A0A1Q2HZ11-F1
#
_entry.id   AF-A0A1Q2HZ11-F1
#
_cell.length_a   1.000
_cell.length_b   1.000
_cell.length_c   1.000
_cell.angle_alpha   90.00
_cell.angle_beta   90.00
_cell.angle_gamma   90.00
#
_symmetry.space_group_name_H-M   'P 1'
#
loop_
_entity.id
_entity.type
_entity.pdbx_description
1 polymer ?
#
loop_
_entity_poly.entity_id
_entity_poly.type
_entity_poly.pdbx_seq_one_letter_code
_entity_poly.pdbx_strand_id
1 'polypeptide(L)'
;MKAYVQARDGTCVYPGCDVPSTKCQLDHRIPFDDGGPTTPANLFSLCQRHHNIKTDRRAFYVPDPATGEIVWLFADGTYSVVEPNGILEEFTSPDKPRWRQTIAQRRERKAVIAEFNARCHAAVERFEADNDYEACVAELEKLEKTSGLKFQYWPEEPMDLKMHPNEWKELLRSAYLDGHITAEEAGIEEPVPF
;
A
#
# COMPACT_ATOMS: atom_id res chain seq x y z
N MET A 1 16.40 24.51 -11.90
CA MET A 1 17.10 23.26 -12.27
C MET A 1 17.15 22.26 -11.12
N LYS A 2 17.85 22.56 -10.00
CA LYS A 2 17.93 21.65 -8.84
C LYS A 2 16.57 21.17 -8.29
N ALA A 3 15.64 22.10 -8.03
CA ALA A 3 14.31 21.75 -7.54
C ALA A 3 13.54 20.81 -8.48
N TYR A 4 13.70 20.99 -9.79
CA TYR A 4 13.08 20.11 -10.78
C TYR A 4 13.67 18.68 -10.70
N VAL A 5 15.00 18.56 -10.68
CA VAL A 5 15.67 17.24 -10.60
C VAL A 5 15.28 16.52 -9.31
N GLN A 6 15.29 17.24 -8.17
CA GLN A 6 14.88 16.68 -6.88
C GLN A 6 13.40 16.26 -6.85
N ALA A 7 12.52 17.03 -7.49
CA ALA A 7 11.10 16.72 -7.58
C ALA A 7 10.79 15.59 -8.59
N ARG A 8 11.62 15.40 -9.62
CA ARG A 8 11.56 14.25 -10.53
C ARG A 8 12.03 12.98 -9.84
N ASP A 9 13.16 13.05 -9.14
CA ASP A 9 13.83 11.87 -8.60
C ASP A 9 13.22 11.38 -7.28
N GLY A 10 12.78 12.31 -6.41
CA GLY A 10 12.19 12.03 -5.10
C GLY A 10 13.20 11.55 -4.05
N THR A 11 13.90 10.45 -4.35
CA THR A 11 15.02 9.91 -3.56
C THR A 11 16.28 9.78 -4.42
N CYS A 12 17.34 9.23 -3.82
CA CYS A 12 18.52 8.80 -4.53
C CYS A 12 18.17 7.74 -5.58
N VAL A 13 18.60 7.92 -6.83
CA VAL A 13 18.20 7.03 -7.94
C VAL A 13 18.95 5.70 -8.00
N TYR A 14 19.73 5.38 -6.96
CA TYR A 14 20.40 4.08 -6.84
C TYR A 14 19.44 3.01 -6.30
N PRO A 15 19.50 1.74 -6.76
CA PRO A 15 18.55 0.70 -6.37
C PRO A 15 18.44 0.53 -4.86
N GLY A 16 17.21 0.58 -4.33
CA GLY A 16 16.90 0.39 -2.91
C GLY A 16 17.39 1.51 -1.98
N CYS A 17 17.69 2.71 -2.50
CA CYS A 17 18.15 3.82 -1.68
C CYS A 17 17.04 4.84 -1.39
N ASP A 18 16.66 4.96 -0.12
CA ASP A 18 15.59 5.87 0.32
C ASP A 18 16.08 7.24 0.79
N VAL A 19 17.36 7.59 0.55
CA VAL A 19 17.89 8.90 0.93
C VAL A 19 17.12 9.97 0.14
N PRO A 20 16.48 10.96 0.80
CA PRO A 20 15.72 11.99 0.10
C PRO A 20 16.58 12.76 -0.88
N SER A 21 16.03 13.11 -2.05
CA SER A 21 16.74 13.88 -3.10
C SER A 21 17.23 15.24 -2.58
N THR A 22 16.57 15.80 -1.55
CA THR A 22 16.98 17.02 -0.85
C THR A 22 18.34 16.91 -0.15
N LYS A 23 18.74 15.69 0.23
CA LYS A 23 20.05 15.36 0.81
C LYS A 23 21.04 14.79 -0.21
N CYS A 24 20.65 14.73 -1.49
CA CYS A 24 21.47 14.20 -2.56
C CYS A 24 22.25 15.30 -3.29
N GLN A 25 23.37 14.89 -3.89
CA GLN A 25 24.08 15.64 -4.91
C GLN A 25 23.38 15.47 -6.25
N LEU A 26 23.57 16.43 -7.15
CA LEU A 26 23.15 16.31 -8.54
C LEU A 26 24.33 15.77 -9.34
N ASP A 27 24.30 14.47 -9.59
CA ASP A 27 25.28 13.76 -10.39
C ASP A 27 25.05 13.98 -11.88
N HIS A 28 26.12 14.23 -12.63
CA HIS A 28 26.08 14.28 -14.08
C HIS A 28 26.15 12.87 -14.68
N ARG A 29 25.12 12.43 -15.40
CA ARG A 29 25.11 11.13 -16.13
C ARG A 29 26.30 11.03 -17.08
N ILE A 30 26.43 12.00 -17.99
CA ILE A 30 27.64 12.25 -18.76
C ILE A 30 28.48 13.22 -17.93
N PRO A 31 29.66 12.81 -17.42
CA PRO A 31 30.50 13.66 -16.58
C PRO A 31 30.79 15.02 -17.22
N PHE A 32 30.87 16.06 -16.39
CA PHE A 32 31.16 17.41 -16.87
C PHE A 32 32.51 17.50 -17.59
N ASP A 33 33.53 16.81 -17.06
CA ASP A 33 34.87 16.75 -17.66
C ASP A 33 34.89 16.01 -19.01
N ASP A 34 33.89 15.18 -19.29
CA ASP A 34 33.69 14.51 -20.58
C ASP A 34 32.80 15.34 -21.53
N GLY A 35 32.52 16.61 -21.20
CA GLY A 35 31.70 17.54 -21.99
C GLY A 35 30.19 17.43 -21.72
N GLY A 36 29.78 16.74 -20.65
CA GLY A 36 28.38 16.60 -20.28
C GLY A 36 27.75 17.93 -19.84
N PRO A 37 26.62 18.36 -20.44
CA PRO A 37 26.04 19.66 -20.12
C PRO A 37 25.33 19.62 -18.76
N THR A 38 25.36 20.72 -18.01
CA THR A 38 24.59 20.89 -16.78
C THR A 38 23.13 21.19 -17.12
N THR A 39 22.35 20.13 -17.34
CA THR A 39 20.93 20.21 -17.72
C THR A 39 20.11 19.20 -16.92
N PRO A 40 18.79 19.41 -16.75
CA PRO A 40 17.93 18.44 -16.07
C PRO A 40 17.98 17.02 -16.67
N ALA A 41 18.19 16.91 -17.98
CA ALA A 41 18.29 15.63 -18.67
C ALA A 41 19.60 14.88 -18.35
N ASN A 42 20.64 15.60 -17.92
CA ASN A 42 21.94 15.02 -17.59
C ASN A 42 22.20 14.98 -16.07
N LEU A 43 21.31 15.51 -15.23
CA LEU A 43 21.48 15.57 -13.78
C LEU A 43 20.53 14.61 -13.06
N PHE A 44 21.04 13.84 -12.10
CA PHE A 44 20.27 12.88 -11.29
C PHE A 44 20.68 12.93 -9.82
N SER A 45 19.74 12.64 -8.93
CA SER A 45 19.95 12.71 -7.49
C SER A 45 20.70 11.48 -6.99
N LEU A 46 21.94 11.65 -6.53
CA LEU A 46 22.70 10.60 -5.84
C LEU A 46 23.14 11.05 -4.46
N CYS A 47 22.96 10.19 -3.45
CA CYS A 47 23.57 10.43 -2.15
C CYS A 47 25.09 10.26 -2.26
N GLN A 48 25.84 10.86 -1.33
CA GLN A 48 27.31 10.84 -1.36
C GLN A 48 27.90 9.43 -1.57
N ARG A 49 27.31 8.41 -0.92
CA ARG A 49 27.75 7.01 -1.04
C ARG A 49 27.66 6.49 -2.48
N HIS A 50 26.50 6.67 -3.12
CA HIS A 50 26.26 6.15 -4.47
C HIS A 50 26.87 7.02 -5.56
N HIS A 51 27.01 8.32 -5.31
CA HIS A 51 27.83 9.21 -6.15
C HIS A 51 29.26 8.68 -6.22
N ASN A 52 29.88 8.35 -5.08
CA ASN A 52 31.23 7.79 -5.06
C ASN A 52 31.31 6.44 -5.79
N ILE A 53 30.33 5.55 -5.63
CA ILE A 53 30.29 4.26 -6.37
C ILE A 53 30.35 4.47 -7.89
N LYS A 54 29.58 5.45 -8.40
CA LYS A 54 29.57 5.80 -9.82
C LYS A 54 30.87 6.49 -10.24
N THR A 55 31.40 7.40 -9.44
CA THR A 55 32.70 8.06 -9.70
C THR A 55 33.85 7.04 -9.75
N ASP A 56 33.83 6.05 -8.86
CA ASP A 56 34.79 4.94 -8.82
C ASP A 56 34.58 3.93 -9.96
N ARG A 57 33.60 4.16 -10.86
CA ARG A 57 33.27 3.30 -12.01
C ARG A 57 32.89 1.86 -11.61
N ARG A 58 32.40 1.66 -10.38
CA ARG A 58 31.91 0.37 -9.89
C ARG A 58 30.50 0.05 -10.38
N ALA A 59 29.76 1.09 -10.77
CA ALA A 59 28.46 0.96 -11.41
C ALA A 59 28.21 2.17 -12.33
N PHE A 60 27.39 1.98 -13.36
CA PHE A 60 26.96 3.02 -14.28
C PHE A 60 25.44 2.99 -14.40
N TYR A 61 24.82 4.10 -14.81
CA TYR A 61 23.38 4.11 -15.05
C TYR A 61 23.03 4.74 -16.39
N VAL A 62 21.94 4.24 -16.97
CA VAL A 62 21.36 4.68 -18.24
C VAL A 62 19.88 5.01 -17.98
N PRO A 63 19.50 6.30 -18.00
CA PRO A 63 18.10 6.69 -17.94
C PRO A 63 17.43 6.42 -19.30
N ASP A 64 16.24 5.83 -19.27
CA ASP A 64 15.35 5.70 -20.42
C ASP A 64 14.50 6.99 -20.56
N PRO A 65 14.66 7.76 -21.64
CA PRO A 65 13.91 9.00 -21.83
C PRO A 65 12.40 8.77 -22.12
N ALA A 66 11.98 7.56 -22.48
CA ALA A 66 10.59 7.26 -22.82
C ALA A 66 9.76 6.88 -21.59
N THR A 67 10.32 6.07 -20.70
CA THR A 67 9.63 5.58 -19.49
C THR A 67 10.01 6.39 -18.25
N GLY A 68 11.21 6.97 -18.23
CA GLY A 68 11.80 7.60 -17.04
C GLY A 68 12.53 6.60 -16.12
N GLU A 69 12.55 5.31 -16.48
CA GLU A 69 13.30 4.28 -15.75
C GLU A 69 14.80 4.54 -15.79
N ILE A 70 15.51 4.12 -14.75
CA ILE A 70 16.96 4.24 -14.65
C ILE A 70 17.55 2.85 -14.50
N VAL A 71 18.26 2.39 -15.53
CA VAL A 71 18.92 1.09 -15.55
C VAL A 71 20.33 1.24 -14.99
N TRP A 72 20.61 0.61 -13.86
CA TRP A 72 21.95 0.47 -13.29
C TRP A 72 22.62 -0.80 -13.79
N LEU A 73 23.88 -0.66 -14.22
CA LEU A 73 24.75 -1.73 -14.68
C LEU A 73 25.90 -1.90 -13.68
N PHE A 74 26.10 -3.12 -13.22
CA PHE A 74 27.13 -3.47 -12.23
C PHE A 74 28.30 -4.23 -12.88
N ALA A 75 29.45 -4.19 -12.22
CA ALA A 75 30.68 -4.80 -12.72
C ALA A 75 30.63 -6.34 -12.83
N ASP A 76 29.73 -6.99 -12.10
CA ASP A 76 29.49 -8.44 -12.16
C ASP A 76 28.59 -8.86 -13.34
N GLY A 77 28.19 -7.91 -14.19
CA GLY A 77 27.31 -8.14 -15.34
C GLY A 77 25.83 -8.16 -14.99
N THR A 78 25.46 -7.95 -13.72
CA THR A 78 24.07 -7.80 -13.32
C THR A 78 23.55 -6.37 -13.57
N TYR A 79 22.23 -6.22 -13.56
CA TYR A 79 21.59 -4.92 -13.68
C TYR A 79 20.41 -4.79 -12.71
N SER A 80 20.01 -3.55 -12.45
CA SER A 80 18.78 -3.24 -11.71
C SER A 80 18.08 -2.06 -12.33
N VAL A 81 16.76 -2.07 -12.28
CA VAL A 81 15.93 -0.97 -12.78
C VAL A 81 15.36 -0.21 -11.58
N VAL A 82 15.41 1.12 -11.66
CA VAL A 82 14.84 2.01 -10.66
C VAL A 82 13.86 2.95 -11.33
N GLU A 83 12.64 2.99 -10.81
CA GLU A 83 11.69 4.03 -11.13
C GLU A 83 11.88 5.19 -10.16
N PRO A 84 12.08 6.44 -10.65
CA PRO A 84 12.04 7.61 -9.79
C PRO A 84 10.69 7.69 -9.05
N ASN A 85 10.71 8.08 -7.77
CA ASN A 85 9.50 8.18 -6.95
C ASN A 85 9.12 9.64 -6.65
N GLY A 86 9.67 10.58 -7.42
CA GLY A 86 9.43 12.00 -7.25
C GLY A 86 8.06 12.43 -7.75
N ILE A 87 7.55 13.52 -7.17
CA ILE A 87 6.24 14.11 -7.50
C ILE A 87 6.09 14.55 -8.97
N LEU A 88 7.20 14.68 -9.71
CA LEU A 88 7.18 15.04 -11.13
C LEU A 88 7.33 13.84 -12.08
N GLU A 89 7.65 12.64 -11.59
CA GLU A 89 7.91 11.46 -12.46
C GLU A 89 6.72 11.17 -13.39
N GLU A 90 5.51 11.11 -12.83
CA GLU A 90 4.24 10.93 -13.56
C GLU A 90 3.88 12.08 -14.53
N PHE A 91 4.72 13.10 -14.66
CA PHE A 91 4.50 14.25 -15.54
C PHE A 91 5.61 14.46 -16.56
N THR A 92 6.73 13.73 -16.44
CA THR A 92 7.90 13.93 -17.29
C THR A 92 8.04 12.92 -18.42
N SER A 93 7.39 11.75 -18.33
CA SER A 93 7.50 10.68 -19.33
C SER A 93 6.31 10.68 -20.32
N PRO A 94 6.55 10.46 -21.63
CA PRO A 94 5.50 10.37 -22.66
C PRO A 94 4.42 9.31 -22.44
N ASP A 95 4.71 8.25 -21.70
CA ASP A 95 3.84 7.11 -21.39
C ASP A 95 2.94 7.32 -20.16
N LYS A 96 3.34 8.16 -19.20
CA LYS A 96 2.62 8.46 -17.96
C LYS A 96 1.92 9.84 -17.87
N PRO A 97 1.54 10.58 -18.93
CA PRO A 97 1.09 11.96 -18.75
C PRO A 97 -0.28 12.10 -18.07
N ARG A 98 -0.28 12.59 -16.82
CA ARG A 98 -1.49 13.05 -16.11
C ARG A 98 -2.25 14.19 -16.80
N TRP A 99 -1.67 14.85 -17.81
CA TRP A 99 -2.38 15.86 -18.62
C TRP A 99 -3.51 15.26 -19.48
N ARG A 100 -3.62 13.93 -19.57
CA ARG A 100 -4.76 13.24 -20.17
C ARG A 100 -6.01 13.24 -19.29
N GLN A 101 -5.89 13.58 -18.00
CA GLN A 101 -7.01 13.60 -17.05
C GLN A 101 -7.36 15.03 -16.60
N THR A 102 -8.59 15.45 -16.89
CA THR A 102 -9.14 16.74 -16.45
C THR A 102 -9.43 16.76 -14.94
N ILE A 103 -9.55 17.94 -14.34
CA ILE A 103 -9.96 18.09 -12.92
C ILE A 103 -11.33 17.43 -12.69
N ALA A 104 -12.24 17.51 -13.66
CA ALA A 104 -13.55 16.87 -13.61
C ALA A 104 -13.42 15.34 -13.51
N GLN A 105 -12.61 14.73 -14.37
CA GLN A 105 -12.35 13.28 -14.34
C GLN A 105 -11.74 12.81 -13.00
N ARG A 106 -10.90 13.64 -12.38
CA ARG A 106 -10.37 13.34 -11.02
C ARG A 106 -11.44 13.43 -9.94
N ARG A 107 -12.34 14.40 -10.01
CA ARG A 107 -13.46 14.54 -9.06
C ARG A 107 -14.42 13.35 -9.19
N GLU A 108 -14.74 12.97 -10.42
CA GLU A 108 -15.60 11.81 -10.71
C GLU A 108 -14.96 10.52 -10.19
N ARG A 109 -13.67 10.27 -10.50
CA ARG A 109 -12.96 9.09 -9.96
C ARG A 109 -12.94 9.07 -8.43
N LYS A 110 -12.72 10.22 -7.78
CA LYS A 110 -12.79 10.32 -6.31
C LYS A 110 -14.19 10.03 -5.77
N ALA A 111 -15.23 10.50 -6.44
CA ALA A 111 -16.62 10.23 -6.05
C ALA A 111 -16.94 8.73 -6.14
N VAL A 112 -16.54 8.07 -7.23
CA VAL A 112 -16.70 6.61 -7.40
C VAL A 112 -16.00 5.82 -6.30
N ILE A 113 -14.74 6.17 -5.97
CA ILE A 113 -13.99 5.51 -4.89
C ILE A 113 -14.64 5.76 -3.53
N ALA A 114 -15.09 6.99 -3.27
CA ALA A 114 -15.75 7.34 -2.02
C ALA A 114 -17.08 6.59 -1.83
N GLU A 115 -17.90 6.49 -2.88
CA GLU A 115 -19.14 5.72 -2.86
C GLU A 115 -18.90 4.24 -2.62
N PHE A 116 -17.91 3.65 -3.31
CA PHE A 116 -17.51 2.26 -3.12
C PHE A 116 -17.07 1.99 -1.67
N ASN A 117 -16.15 2.81 -1.14
CA ASN A 117 -15.67 2.66 0.24
C ASN A 117 -16.80 2.83 1.25
N ALA A 118 -17.69 3.81 1.06
CA ALA A 118 -18.84 4.02 1.94
C ALA A 118 -19.74 2.79 2.00
N ARG A 119 -20.00 2.14 0.86
CA ARG A 119 -20.78 0.89 0.82
C ARG A 119 -20.08 -0.27 1.52
N CYS A 120 -18.78 -0.43 1.30
CA CYS A 120 -18.02 -1.49 1.95
C CYS A 120 -17.98 -1.30 3.47
N HIS A 121 -17.75 -0.09 3.97
CA HIS A 121 -17.80 0.21 5.39
C HIS A 121 -19.19 -0.02 5.98
N ALA A 122 -20.26 0.35 5.27
CA ALA A 122 -21.62 0.07 5.73
C ALA A 122 -21.92 -1.45 5.81
N ALA A 123 -21.29 -2.28 4.98
CA ALA A 123 -21.40 -3.74 5.08
C ALA A 123 -20.66 -4.29 6.31
N VAL A 124 -19.49 -3.73 6.63
CA VAL A 124 -18.74 -4.08 7.85
C VAL A 124 -19.49 -3.61 9.11
N GLU A 125 -20.05 -2.41 9.13
CA GLU A 125 -20.86 -1.91 10.25
C GLU A 125 -22.10 -2.79 10.50
N ARG A 126 -22.70 -3.35 9.44
CA ARG A 126 -23.80 -4.33 9.59
C ARG A 126 -23.31 -5.61 10.25
N PHE A 127 -22.19 -6.15 9.80
CA PHE A 127 -21.55 -7.31 10.42
C PHE A 127 -21.26 -7.08 11.91
N GLU A 128 -20.74 -5.91 12.28
CA GLU A 128 -20.51 -5.59 13.70
C GLU A 128 -21.81 -5.58 14.53
N ALA A 129 -22.97 -5.36 13.89
CA ALA A 129 -24.27 -5.31 14.55
C ALA A 129 -24.98 -6.68 14.61
N ASP A 130 -24.92 -7.48 13.54
CA ASP A 130 -25.66 -8.76 13.42
C ASP A 130 -24.76 -10.00 13.54
N ASN A 131 -23.44 -9.83 13.48
CA ASN A 131 -22.41 -10.87 13.50
C ASN A 131 -22.53 -11.89 12.36
N ASP A 132 -23.14 -11.51 11.22
CA ASP A 132 -23.28 -12.35 10.04
C ASP A 132 -22.07 -12.16 9.09
N TYR A 133 -21.01 -12.93 9.36
CA TYR A 133 -19.75 -12.86 8.61
C TYR A 133 -19.93 -13.26 7.13
N GLU A 134 -20.67 -14.34 6.86
CA GLU A 134 -20.85 -14.86 5.50
C GLU A 134 -21.58 -13.84 4.61
N ALA A 135 -22.63 -13.20 5.14
CA ALA A 135 -23.35 -12.16 4.42
C ALA A 135 -22.48 -10.94 4.12
N CYS A 136 -21.65 -10.51 5.08
CA CYS A 136 -20.72 -9.40 4.91
C CYS A 136 -19.70 -9.66 3.80
N VAL A 137 -19.04 -10.81 3.85
CA VAL A 137 -18.06 -11.23 2.84
C VAL A 137 -18.69 -11.30 1.45
N ALA A 138 -19.86 -11.93 1.33
CA ALA A 138 -20.57 -12.04 0.05
C ALA A 138 -20.93 -10.66 -0.54
N GLU A 139 -21.28 -9.69 0.32
CA GLU A 139 -21.56 -8.33 -0.13
C GLU A 139 -20.30 -7.59 -0.58
N LEU A 140 -19.20 -7.70 0.17
CA LEU A 140 -17.91 -7.10 -0.19
C LEU A 140 -17.38 -7.66 -1.51
N GLU A 141 -17.43 -8.97 -1.71
CA GLU A 141 -17.04 -9.61 -2.98
C GLU A 141 -17.87 -9.10 -4.16
N LYS A 142 -19.19 -8.94 -3.96
CA LYS A 142 -20.08 -8.40 -4.98
C LYS A 142 -19.74 -6.95 -5.31
N LEU A 143 -19.44 -6.12 -4.30
CA LEU A 143 -19.03 -4.72 -4.48
C LEU A 143 -17.70 -4.63 -5.24
N GLU A 144 -16.70 -5.43 -4.89
CA GLU A 144 -15.42 -5.48 -5.62
C GLU A 144 -15.62 -5.90 -7.07
N LYS A 145 -16.39 -6.97 -7.31
CA LYS A 145 -16.67 -7.49 -8.66
C LYS A 145 -17.38 -6.46 -9.55
N THR A 146 -18.31 -5.69 -8.98
CA THR A 146 -19.11 -4.72 -9.74
C THR A 146 -18.34 -3.44 -10.03
N SER A 147 -17.53 -2.97 -9.07
CA SER A 147 -16.77 -1.72 -9.20
C SER A 147 -15.40 -1.91 -9.86
N GLY A 148 -14.85 -3.12 -9.85
CA GLY A 148 -13.45 -3.40 -10.21
C GLY A 148 -12.43 -2.80 -9.22
N LEU A 149 -12.88 -2.25 -8.10
CA LEU A 149 -12.05 -1.72 -7.03
C LEU A 149 -11.82 -2.79 -5.96
N LYS A 150 -10.75 -2.60 -5.18
CA LYS A 150 -10.38 -3.48 -4.07
C LYS A 150 -10.60 -2.78 -2.74
N PHE A 151 -11.30 -3.43 -1.82
CA PHE A 151 -11.50 -2.95 -0.47
C PHE A 151 -10.31 -3.33 0.41
N GLN A 152 -9.82 -2.39 1.22
CA GLN A 152 -8.59 -2.58 2.00
C GLN A 152 -8.83 -3.07 3.44
N TYR A 153 -10.07 -2.97 3.93
CA TYR A 153 -10.40 -3.18 5.34
C TYR A 153 -11.37 -4.34 5.52
N TRP A 154 -10.99 -5.52 5.01
CA TRP A 154 -11.81 -6.72 5.11
C TRP A 154 -12.02 -7.13 6.58
N PRO A 155 -13.24 -7.58 6.96
CA PRO A 155 -13.50 -8.07 8.31
C PRO A 155 -12.70 -9.34 8.57
N GLU A 156 -12.18 -9.47 9.80
CA GLU A 156 -11.53 -10.69 10.24
C GLU A 156 -12.58 -11.79 10.42
N GLU A 157 -12.24 -13.01 10.01
CA GLU A 157 -13.09 -14.17 10.29
C GLU A 157 -13.24 -14.29 11.82
N PRO A 158 -14.47 -14.43 12.35
CA PRO A 158 -14.66 -14.62 13.76
C PRO A 158 -13.82 -15.82 14.20
N MET A 159 -12.86 -15.56 15.08
CA MET A 159 -11.93 -16.56 15.61
C MET A 159 -12.73 -17.64 16.36
N ASP A 160 -13.06 -18.72 15.67
CA ASP A 160 -13.55 -20.02 16.15
C ASP A 160 -14.11 -20.03 17.59
N LEU A 161 -15.22 -19.34 17.85
CA LEU A 161 -16.12 -19.73 18.93
C LEU A 161 -17.03 -20.82 18.35
N LYS A 162 -16.49 -22.04 18.21
CA LYS A 162 -17.31 -23.24 17.99
C LYS A 162 -18.17 -23.46 19.22
N MET A 163 -19.26 -22.73 19.35
CA MET A 163 -20.45 -23.21 20.03
C MET A 163 -21.60 -22.27 19.75
N HIS A 164 -22.67 -22.82 19.20
CA HIS A 164 -23.93 -22.11 19.03
C HIS A 164 -24.43 -21.63 20.40
N PRO A 165 -25.13 -20.48 20.52
CA PRO A 165 -25.56 -19.93 21.82
C PRO A 165 -26.36 -20.88 22.71
N ASN A 166 -26.97 -21.91 22.13
CA ASN A 166 -27.72 -22.94 22.86
C ASN A 166 -26.82 -24.05 23.43
N GLU A 167 -25.69 -24.33 22.79
CA GLU A 167 -24.72 -25.33 23.26
C GLU A 167 -23.99 -24.84 24.52
N TRP A 168 -23.79 -23.53 24.67
CA TRP A 168 -23.25 -22.92 25.90
C TRP A 168 -24.16 -23.14 27.10
N LYS A 169 -25.48 -23.04 26.91
CA LYS A 169 -26.45 -23.30 27.97
C LYS A 169 -26.49 -24.78 28.36
N GLU A 170 -26.29 -25.68 27.41
CA GLU A 170 -26.22 -27.12 27.69
C GLU A 170 -24.93 -27.51 28.42
N LEU A 171 -23.78 -26.95 28.06
CA LEU A 171 -22.53 -27.19 28.79
C LEU A 171 -22.55 -26.63 30.21
N LEU A 172 -23.05 -25.40 30.40
CA LEU A 172 -23.22 -24.83 31.74
C LEU A 172 -24.21 -25.63 32.58
N ARG A 173 -25.30 -26.12 31.98
CA ARG A 173 -26.26 -27.00 32.65
C ARG A 173 -25.64 -28.35 33.02
N SER A 174 -24.82 -28.95 32.16
CA SER A 174 -24.09 -30.19 32.46
C SER A 174 -23.11 -29.96 33.61
N ALA A 175 -22.31 -28.89 33.55
CA ALA A 175 -21.34 -28.56 34.60
C ALA A 175 -22.00 -28.30 35.97
N TYR A 176 -23.20 -27.71 35.99
CA TYR A 176 -24.00 -27.58 37.22
C TYR A 176 -24.49 -28.94 37.74
N LEU A 177 -25.06 -29.79 36.88
CA LEU A 177 -25.53 -31.13 37.27
C LEU A 177 -24.40 -32.03 37.78
N ASP A 178 -23.19 -31.86 37.24
CA ASP A 178 -21.97 -32.55 37.67
C ASP A 178 -21.31 -31.90 38.90
N GLY A 179 -21.87 -30.78 39.41
CA GLY A 179 -21.44 -30.11 40.64
C GLY A 179 -20.16 -29.28 40.53
N HIS A 180 -19.73 -28.95 39.30
CA HIS A 180 -18.52 -28.17 39.05
C HIS A 180 -18.73 -26.66 39.20
N ILE A 181 -19.96 -26.18 39.05
CA ILE A 181 -20.34 -24.77 39.18
C ILE A 181 -21.68 -24.65 39.93
N THR A 182 -21.97 -23.47 40.47
CA THR A 182 -23.22 -23.17 41.18
C THR A 182 -24.37 -22.85 40.23
N ALA A 183 -25.62 -22.91 40.71
CA ALA A 183 -26.81 -22.57 39.92
C ALA A 183 -26.80 -21.11 39.42
N GLU A 184 -26.29 -20.20 40.25
CA GLU A 184 -26.12 -18.78 39.93
C GLU A 184 -25.10 -18.59 38.79
N GLU A 185 -23.97 -19.30 38.85
CA GLU A 185 -22.95 -19.28 37.77
C GLU A 185 -23.45 -19.93 36.47
N ALA A 186 -24.36 -20.91 36.56
CA ALA A 186 -24.98 -21.54 35.39
C ALA A 186 -26.19 -20.76 34.83
N GLY A 187 -26.64 -19.69 35.51
CA GLY A 187 -27.83 -18.91 35.13
C GLY A 187 -29.15 -19.69 35.24
N ILE A 188 -29.22 -20.68 36.15
CA ILE A 188 -30.40 -21.49 36.41
C ILE A 188 -31.10 -20.94 37.66
N GLU A 189 -32.33 -20.42 37.51
CA GLU A 189 -33.16 -20.06 38.66
C GLU A 189 -33.61 -21.33 39.39
N GLU A 190 -33.07 -21.59 40.58
CA GLU A 190 -33.57 -22.68 41.42
C GLU A 190 -35.00 -22.36 41.90
N PRO A 191 -35.92 -23.35 41.90
CA PRO A 191 -37.25 -23.12 42.40
C PRO A 191 -37.20 -22.78 43.89
N VAL A 192 -37.73 -21.60 44.23
CA VAL A 192 -37.85 -21.14 45.61
C VAL A 192 -38.65 -22.17 46.41
N PRO A 193 -38.11 -22.75 47.49
CA PRO A 193 -38.84 -23.74 48.27
C PRO A 193 -40.06 -23.07 48.94
N PHE A 194 -41.24 -23.69 48.78
CA PHE A 194 -42.45 -23.35 49.54
C PHE A 194 -42.36 -23.81 50.99
#